data_AF-A0A8I6Y266-F1
#
_entry.id   AF-A0A8I6Y266-F1
#
_cell.length_a   1.000
_cell.length_b   1.000
_cell.length_c   1.000
_cell.angle_alpha   90.00
_cell.angle_beta   90.00
_cell.angle_gamma   90.00
#
_symmetry.space_group_name_H-M   'P 1'
#
loop_
_entity.id
_entity.type
_entity.pdbx_description
1 polymer ?
#
loop_
_entity_poly.entity_id
_entity_poly.type
_entity_poly.pdbx_seq_one_letter_code
_entity_poly.pdbx_strand_id
1 'polypeptide(L)' 'MHNVVVVNKDESFFCRAGAVGDDIYTSGYDKLELSNQGPKMYAISSKFGDCEHGMRIEVPITTKMIH' A
#
# COMPACT_ATOMS: atom_id res chain seq x y z
N MET A 1 4.70 16.62 3.24
CA MET A 1 4.31 16.01 1.95
C MET A 1 4.50 14.52 2.10
N HIS A 2 3.49 13.71 1.79
CA HIS A 2 3.48 12.25 1.95
C HIS A 2 3.10 11.63 0.60
N ASN A 3 3.31 10.33 0.49
CA ASN A 3 2.92 9.55 -0.67
C ASN A 3 2.34 8.20 -0.22
N VAL A 4 1.69 7.53 -1.15
CA VAL A 4 1.25 6.14 -0.98
C VAL A 4 1.98 5.32 -2.03
N VAL A 5 2.58 4.22 -1.58
CA VAL A 5 3.24 3.24 -2.43
C VAL A 5 2.60 1.89 -2.13
N VAL A 6 1.97 1.29 -3.14
CA VAL A 6 1.48 -0.09 -3.04
C VAL A 6 2.68 -1.02 -3.09
N VAL A 7 2.75 -1.95 -2.14
CA VAL A 7 3.89 -2.86 -1.97
C VAL A 7 3.42 -4.26 -1.65
N ASN A 8 4.32 -5.23 -1.67
CA ASN A 8 4.04 -6.56 -1.15
C ASN A 8 4.18 -6.62 0.40
N LYS A 9 3.86 -7.78 0.98
CA LYS A 9 3.87 -7.98 2.44
C LYS A 9 5.26 -7.75 3.05
N ASP A 10 6.32 -8.27 2.42
CA ASP A 10 7.68 -8.20 2.96
C ASP A 10 8.18 -6.76 2.90
N GLU A 11 7.91 -6.05 1.82
CA GLU A 11 8.20 -4.63 1.66
C GLU A 11 7.49 -3.75 2.71
N SER A 12 6.22 -4.04 3.01
CA SER A 12 5.48 -3.37 4.10
C SER A 12 6.06 -3.66 5.49
N PHE A 13 6.53 -4.89 5.71
CA PHE A 13 7.17 -5.28 6.96
C PHE A 13 8.52 -4.59 7.18
N PHE A 14 9.34 -4.53 6.13
CA PHE A 14 10.68 -3.92 6.16
C PHE A 14 10.69 -2.41 5.89
N CYS A 15 9.52 -1.79 5.67
CA CYS A 15 9.40 -0.38 5.27
C CYS A 15 10.28 -0.02 4.06
N ARG A 16 10.29 -0.89 3.06
CA ARG A 16 11.12 -0.73 1.86
C ARG A 16 10.23 -0.63 0.63
N ALA A 17 10.16 0.56 0.04
CA ALA A 17 9.64 0.71 -1.32
C ALA A 17 10.70 0.19 -2.32
N GLY A 18 10.29 -0.68 -3.24
CA GLY A 18 11.10 -1.81 -3.70
C GLY A 18 11.38 -1.87 -5.19
N ALA A 19 11.42 -0.75 -5.92
CA ALA A 19 11.88 -0.63 -7.32
C ALA A 19 11.03 -1.31 -8.42
N VAL A 20 10.57 -0.45 -9.36
CA VAL A 20 9.92 -0.73 -10.67
C VAL A 20 8.69 -1.63 -10.62
N GLY A 21 7.52 -0.98 -10.56
CA GLY A 21 6.20 -1.64 -10.55
C GLY A 21 5.30 -1.12 -9.44
N ASP A 22 5.88 -0.49 -8.43
CA ASP A 22 5.15 0.16 -7.35
C ASP A 22 4.36 1.36 -7.90
N ASP A 23 3.04 1.32 -7.78
CA ASP A 23 2.20 2.48 -8.06
C ASP A 23 2.44 3.52 -6.96
N ILE A 24 3.05 4.65 -7.35
CA ILE A 24 3.33 5.78 -6.46
C ILE A 24 2.27 6.86 -6.66
N TYR A 25 1.65 7.23 -5.55
CA TYR A 25 0.52 8.15 -5.48
C TYR A 25 0.90 9.36 -4.63
N THR A 26 0.77 10.58 -5.20
CA THR A 26 1.28 11.81 -4.58
C THR A 26 0.31 13.00 -4.67
N SER A 27 -0.94 12.78 -5.09
CA SER A 27 -1.88 13.90 -5.29
C SER A 27 -2.39 14.50 -3.97
N GLY A 28 -2.22 13.77 -2.86
CA GLY A 28 -2.76 14.13 -1.55
C GLY A 28 -4.21 13.68 -1.34
N TYR A 29 -4.85 13.15 -2.39
CA TYR A 29 -6.16 12.51 -2.32
C TYR A 29 -6.30 11.42 -3.41
N ASP A 30 -5.43 10.43 -3.34
CA ASP A 30 -5.42 9.33 -4.30
C ASP A 30 -6.50 8.28 -3.99
N LYS A 31 -7.15 7.75 -5.02
CA LYS A 31 -8.16 6.69 -4.92
C LYS A 31 -7.59 5.40 -5.48
N LEU A 32 -7.58 4.35 -4.67
CA LEU A 32 -7.11 3.02 -5.07
C LEU A 32 -8.28 2.04 -5.06
N GLU A 33 -8.51 1.38 -6.20
CA GLU A 33 -9.47 0.29 -6.32
C GLU A 33 -8.88 -1.00 -5.76
N LEU A 34 -9.64 -1.73 -4.95
CA LEU A 34 -9.19 -2.96 -4.27
C LEU A 34 -9.37 -4.24 -5.10
N SER A 35 -9.89 -4.14 -6.32
CA SER A 35 -10.31 -5.30 -7.13
C SER A 35 -9.16 -6.18 -7.65
N ASN A 36 -7.94 -5.65 -7.76
CA ASN A 36 -6.83 -6.32 -8.45
C ASN A 36 -5.69 -6.81 -7.54
N GLN A 37 -5.81 -6.65 -6.22
CA GLN A 37 -4.68 -6.80 -5.28
C GLN A 37 -4.62 -8.19 -4.58
N GLY A 38 -5.44 -9.15 -5.01
CA GLY A 38 -5.57 -10.44 -4.33
C GLY A 38 -6.29 -10.31 -2.97
N PRO A 39 -6.07 -11.21 -2.00
CA PRO A 39 -6.82 -11.22 -0.74
C PRO A 39 -6.42 -10.12 0.26
N LYS A 40 -5.28 -9.45 0.04
CA LYS A 40 -4.78 -8.37 0.91
C LYS A 40 -3.97 -7.38 0.08
N MET A 41 -4.18 -6.08 0.33
CA MET A 41 -3.36 -4.98 -0.19
C MET A 41 -2.48 -4.43 0.93
N TYR A 42 -1.23 -4.10 0.62
CA TYR A 42 -0.33 -3.40 1.53
C TYR A 42 0.12 -2.08 0.89
N ALA A 43 0.12 -1.01 1.69
CA ALA A 43 0.64 0.27 1.25
C ALA A 43 1.44 0.96 2.36
N ILE A 44 2.46 1.70 1.96
CA ILE A 44 3.35 2.46 2.85
C ILE A 44 3.53 3.89 2.33
N SER A 45 3.99 4.80 3.19
CA SER A 45 4.69 5.99 2.71
C SER A 45 6.17 5.70 2.56
N SER A 46 6.75 6.04 1.41
CA SER A 46 8.20 5.87 1.16
C SER A 46 9.03 7.08 1.55
N LYS A 47 8.40 8.13 2.11
CA LYS A 47 9.14 9.23 2.70
C LYS A 47 9.87 8.75 3.96
N PHE A 48 11.14 9.12 4.04
CA PHE A 48 12.05 8.70 5.11
C PHE A 48 11.43 8.88 6.50
N GLY A 49 11.36 7.78 7.26
CA GLY A 49 10.84 7.74 8.62
C GLY A 49 9.32 7.62 8.72
N ASP A 50 8.55 7.85 7.66
CA ASP A 50 7.08 7.82 7.78
C ASP A 50 6.58 6.39 8.05
N CYS A 51 7.05 5.40 7.28
CA CYS A 51 6.65 4.01 7.46
C CYS A 51 7.12 3.44 8.81
N GLU A 52 8.36 3.73 9.22
CA GLU A 52 8.94 3.26 10.48
C GLU A 52 8.21 3.82 11.70
N HIS A 53 7.62 5.02 11.58
CA HIS A 53 6.74 5.62 12.60
C HIS A 53 5.26 5.23 12.46
N GLY A 54 4.93 4.26 11.60
CA GLY A 54 3.59 3.66 11.53
C GLY A 54 2.73 4.10 10.36
N MET A 55 3.24 4.89 9.40
CA MET A 55 2.51 5.28 8.18
C MET A 55 2.51 4.14 7.15
N ARG A 56 1.76 3.09 7.48
CA ARG A 56 1.53 1.90 6.67
C ARG A 56 0.14 1.34 6.92
N ILE A 57 -0.42 0.64 5.95
CA ILE A 57 -1.73 0.00 6.07
C ILE A 57 -1.72 -1.38 5.42
N GLU A 58 -2.44 -2.31 6.05
CA GLU A 58 -2.85 -3.58 5.48
C GLU A 58 -4.37 -3.54 5.33
N VAL A 59 -4.86 -3.81 4.13
CA VAL A 59 -6.30 -3.86 3.82
C VAL A 59 -6.66 -5.28 3.40
N PRO A 60 -7.37 -6.04 4.26
CA PRO A 60 -7.97 -7.31 3.86
C PRO A 60 -9.07 -7.07 2.81
N ILE A 61 -9.02 -7.81 1.71
CA ILE A 61 -9.99 -7.72 0.62
C ILE A 61 -10.88 -8.95 0.67
N THR A 62 -12.12 -8.76 1.13
CA THR A 62 -13.13 -9.82 1.12
C THR A 62 -13.94 -9.73 -0.15
N THR A 63 -13.88 -10.75 -1.01
CA THR A 63 -14.91 -10.92 -2.03
C THR A 63 -16.18 -11.38 -1.34
N LYS A 64 -17.22 -10.54 -1.38
CA LYS A 64 -18.56 -10.97 -0.97
C LYS A 64 -19.02 -12.02 -1.98
N MET A 65 -18.84 -13.30 -1.66
CA MET A 65 -19.46 -14.37 -2.46
C MET A 65 -20.96 -14.19 -2.36
N ILE A 66 -21.57 -13.75 -3.45
CA ILE A 66 -23.02 -13.72 -3.59
C ILE A 66 -23.42 -15.19 -3.81
N HIS A 67 -23.94 -15.82 -2.76
CA HIS A 67 -24.65 -17.10 -2.87
C HIS A 67 -26.06 -16.86 -3.43
#